data_AF-A0A9P7QRX4-F1
#
_entry.id   AF-A0A9P7QRX4-F1
#
_cell.length_a   1.000
_cell.length_b   1.000
_cell.length_c   1.000
_cell.angle_alpha   90.00
_cell.angle_beta   90.00
_cell.angle_gamma   90.00
#
_symmetry.space_group_name_H-M   'P 1'
#
loop_
_entity.id
_entity.type
_entity.pdbx_description
1 polymer ?
#
loop_
_entity_poly.entity_id
_entity_poly.type
_entity_poly.pdbx_seq_one_letter_code
_entity_poly.pdbx_strand_id
1 'polypeptide(L)' 'MLFAMHVLFALCLLLTPTWAIWNPIISGFNPDPAILRVGDDYYIATSSFEYWPGMPIYH' A
#
# COMPACT_ATOMS: atom_id res chain seq x y z
N MET A 1 -41.15 0.30 5.17
CA MET A 1 -39.99 0.77 5.96
C MET A 1 -38.82 -0.21 5.86
N LEU A 2 -38.99 -1.50 6.17
CA LEU A 2 -37.95 -2.54 6.03
C LEU A 2 -37.38 -2.71 4.61
N PHE A 3 -38.22 -2.71 3.58
CA PHE A 3 -37.77 -2.85 2.18
C PHE A 3 -36.84 -1.71 1.74
N ALA A 4 -37.18 -0.46 2.07
CA ALA A 4 -36.34 0.70 1.78
C ALA A 4 -34.98 0.63 2.51
N MET A 5 -34.95 0.08 3.72
CA MET A 5 -33.73 -0.07 4.52
C MET A 5 -32.74 -1.08 3.91
N HIS A 6 -33.25 -2.18 3.33
CA HIS A 6 -32.42 -3.18 2.66
C HIS A 6 -31.84 -2.64 1.34
N VAL A 7 -32.61 -1.85 0.61
CA VAL A 7 -32.15 -1.17 -0.62
C VAL A 7 -31.04 -0.16 -0.30
N LEU A 8 -31.21 0.64 0.76
CA LEU A 8 -30.20 1.58 1.24
C LEU A 8 -28.90 0.89 1.68
N PHE A 9 -28.99 -0.24 2.37
CA PHE A 9 -27.81 -1.01 2.81
C PHE A 9 -27.04 -1.63 1.63
N ALA A 10 -27.75 -2.20 0.66
CA ALA A 10 -27.14 -2.73 -0.57
C ALA A 10 -26.48 -1.62 -1.41
N LEU A 11 -27.12 -0.45 -1.51
CA LEU A 11 -26.55 0.71 -2.20
C LEU A 11 -25.29 1.21 -1.48
N CYS A 12 -25.28 1.23 -0.15
CA CYS A 12 -24.10 1.60 0.64
C CYS A 12 -22.90 0.68 0.36
N LEU A 13 -23.12 -0.64 0.32
CA LEU A 13 -22.07 -1.64 -0.01
C LEU A 13 -21.55 -1.51 -1.45
N LEU A 14 -22.40 -1.10 -2.39
CA LEU A 14 -22.00 -0.86 -3.79
C LEU A 14 -21.26 0.48 -3.97
N LEU A 15 -21.48 1.44 -3.08
CA LEU A 15 -20.87 2.78 -3.12
C LEU A 15 -19.66 2.91 -2.20
N THR A 16 -19.37 1.94 -1.33
CA THR A 16 -18.12 1.94 -0.56
C THR A 16 -16.94 1.72 -1.51
N PRO A 17 -16.02 2.69 -1.67
CA PRO A 17 -14.79 2.43 -2.40
C PRO A 17 -14.00 1.39 -1.61
N THR A 18 -13.78 0.23 -2.22
CA THR A 18 -12.79 -0.72 -1.70
C THR A 18 -11.43 -0.09 -1.95
N TRP A 19 -10.81 0.44 -0.90
CA TRP A 19 -9.44 0.94 -0.95
C TRP A 19 -8.50 -0.26 -1.11
N ALA A 20 -8.35 -0.73 -2.33
CA ALA A 20 -7.35 -1.71 -2.68
C ALA A 20 -5.99 -1.02 -2.77
N ILE A 21 -4.97 -1.61 -2.14
CA ILE A 21 -3.58 -1.20 -2.37
C ILE A 21 -3.23 -1.61 -3.80
N TRP A 22 -2.82 -0.62 -4.61
CA TRP A 22 -2.44 -0.84 -5.99
C TRP A 22 -0.95 -1.17 -6.09
N ASN A 23 -0.66 -2.33 -6.66
CA ASN A 23 0.71 -2.72 -6.98
C ASN A 23 1.13 -2.19 -8.35
N PRO A 24 2.43 -1.88 -8.54
CA PRO A 24 3.49 -1.92 -7.53
C PRO A 24 3.45 -0.71 -6.59
N ILE A 25 3.78 -0.91 -5.30
CA ILE A 25 3.86 0.18 -4.32
C ILE A 25 5.05 1.09 -4.60
N ILE A 26 6.21 0.51 -4.90
CA ILE A 26 7.39 1.23 -5.39
C ILE A 26 7.73 0.69 -6.77
N SER A 27 7.61 1.53 -7.78
CA SER A 27 7.88 1.17 -9.17
C SER A 27 9.38 1.27 -9.50
N GLY A 28 9.79 0.68 -10.63
CA GLY A 28 11.17 0.77 -11.12
C GLY A 28 12.12 -0.25 -10.49
N PHE A 29 13.41 0.11 -10.43
CA PHE A 29 14.48 -0.78 -9.99
C PHE A 29 14.72 -0.69 -8.50
N ASN A 30 13.97 -1.49 -7.74
CA ASN A 30 14.04 -1.58 -6.28
C ASN A 30 14.22 -3.04 -5.82
N PRO A 31 15.38 -3.63 -6.12
CA PRO A 31 15.64 -5.05 -5.88
C PRO A 31 15.90 -5.33 -4.39
N ASP A 32 15.65 -6.58 -4.01
CA ASP A 32 15.92 -7.14 -2.67
C ASP A 32 15.39 -6.27 -1.51
N PRO A 33 14.07 -5.96 -1.48
CA PRO A 33 13.52 -5.13 -0.41
C PRO A 33 13.63 -5.82 0.95
N ALA A 34 14.27 -5.13 1.89
CA ALA A 34 14.28 -5.49 3.30
C ALA A 34 13.46 -4.45 4.08
N ILE A 35 12.43 -4.90 4.80
CA ILE A 35 11.48 -4.03 5.51
C ILE A 35 11.52 -4.25 7.02
N LEU A 36 11.43 -3.15 7.78
CA LEU A 36 11.23 -3.18 9.22
C LEU A 36 10.25 -2.08 9.65
N ARG A 37 9.73 -2.20 10.88
CA ARG A 37 8.86 -1.20 11.51
C ARG A 37 9.54 -0.66 12.77
N VAL A 38 9.51 0.67 12.95
CA VAL A 38 9.94 1.34 14.19
C VAL A 38 8.84 2.29 14.62
N GLY A 39 8.22 2.05 15.78
CA GLY A 39 7.07 2.85 16.21
C GLY A 39 5.90 2.72 15.23
N ASP A 40 5.45 3.84 14.67
CA ASP A 40 4.34 3.88 13.70
C ASP A 40 4.80 3.91 12.24
N ASP A 41 6.12 3.84 12.02
CA ASP A 41 6.74 4.02 10.71
C ASP A 41 7.31 2.72 10.16
N TYR A 42 7.28 2.58 8.84
CA TYR A 42 7.90 1.48 8.10
C TYR A 42 9.10 1.99 7.33
N TYR A 43 10.17 1.20 7.25
CA TYR A 43 11.34 1.55 6.46
C TYR A 43 11.69 0.40 5.53
N ILE A 44 12.00 0.71 4.28
CA ILE A 44 12.43 -0.26 3.27
C ILE A 44 13.81 0.11 2.77
N ALA A 45 14.77 -0.81 2.89
CA ALA A 45 16.07 -0.71 2.23
C ALA A 45 16.08 -1.59 0.97
N THR A 46 16.72 -1.12 -0.10
CA THR A 46 16.89 -1.88 -1.35
C THR A 46 18.36 -2.01 -1.74
N SER A 47 18.71 -3.09 -2.46
CA SER A 47 20.05 -3.27 -3.02
C SER A 47 20.32 -2.22 -4.11
N SER A 48 21.50 -1.59 -4.08
CA SER A 48 21.94 -0.64 -5.11
C SER A 48 23.01 -1.20 -6.04
N PHE A 49 23.49 -2.43 -5.82
CA PHE A 49 24.70 -2.95 -6.47
C PHE A 49 25.84 -1.92 -6.41
N GLU A 50 26.52 -1.63 -7.52
CA GLU A 50 27.63 -0.66 -7.60
C GLU A 50 27.19 0.82 -7.72
N TYR A 51 25.89 1.11 -7.69
CA TYR A 51 25.40 2.49 -7.82
C TYR A 51 25.71 3.32 -6.57
N TRP A 52 26.15 4.56 -6.79
CA TRP A 52 26.45 5.54 -5.73
C TRP A 52 25.58 6.80 -5.88
N PRO A 53 24.96 7.33 -4.81
CA PRO A 53 24.93 6.80 -3.45
C PRO A 53 24.21 5.45 -3.36
N GLY A 54 24.74 4.55 -2.52
CA GLY A 54 24.23 3.19 -2.37
C GLY A 54 23.15 3.03 -1.29
N MET A 55 22.46 1.89 -1.31
CA MET A 55 21.39 1.50 -0.37
C MET A 55 20.29 2.55 -0.17
N PRO A 56 19.38 2.74 -1.15
CA PRO A 56 18.19 3.58 -0.96
C PRO A 56 17.37 3.15 0.25
N ILE A 57 16.85 4.13 0.99
CA ILE A 57 15.97 3.92 2.15
C ILE A 57 14.67 4.69 1.91
N TYR A 58 13.55 3.98 1.94
CA TYR A 58 12.20 4.53 1.87
C TYR A 58 11.58 4.54 3.27
N HIS A 59 10.67 5.48 3.50
CA HIS A 59 9.84 5.64 4.69
C HIS A 59 8.36 5.60 4.28
#